data_AF-A0A9P6MKF6-F1
#
_entry.id   AF-A0A9P6MKF6-F1
#
_cell.length_a   1.000
_cell.length_b   1.000
_cell.length_c   1.000
_cell.angle_alpha   90.00
_cell.angle_beta   90.00
_cell.angle_gamma   90.00
#
_symmetry.space_group_name_H-M   'P 1'
#
loop_
_entity.id
_entity.type
_entity.pdbx_description
1 polymer ?
#
loop_
_entity_poly.entity_id
_entity_poly.type
_entity_poly.pdbx_seq_one_letter_code
_entity_poly.pdbx_strand_id
1 'polypeptide(L)'
;MFANLQRGTVRHGLIPIENSLSGTLHSVLELFTQQEPRLWVVGEYTCNESHYIMARPGTELKDITEIQSHPAILEQCQDFLDATLPESYRAVLASNTASAAEQVARSDEFG
;
A
#
# COMPACT_ATOMS: atom_id res chain seq x y z
N MET A 1 -15.03 3.87 7.03
CA MET A 1 -14.78 2.93 8.16
C MET A 1 -15.48 3.38 9.44
N PHE A 2 -15.12 4.53 10.04
CA PHE A 2 -15.70 4.99 11.32
C PHE A 2 -17.24 5.04 11.34
N ALA A 3 -17.86 5.58 10.29
CA ALA A 3 -19.32 5.62 10.19
C ALA A 3 -19.97 4.22 10.17
N ASN A 4 -19.26 3.17 9.72
CA ASN A 4 -19.76 1.79 9.77
C ASN A 4 -19.66 1.20 11.18
N LEU A 5 -18.63 1.59 11.95
CA LEU A 5 -18.51 1.24 13.37
C LEU A 5 -19.63 1.90 14.19
N GLN A 6 -19.88 3.19 13.96
CA GLN A 6 -20.94 3.93 14.65
C GLN A 6 -22.33 3.39 14.34
N ARG A 7 -22.58 3.01 13.08
CA ARG A 7 -23.85 2.38 12.67
C ARG A 7 -23.97 0.92 13.09
N GLY A 8 -22.92 0.33 13.65
CA GLY A 8 -22.89 -1.10 14.02
C GLY A 8 -22.92 -2.06 12.83
N THR A 9 -22.66 -1.59 11.60
CA THR A 9 -22.60 -2.47 10.41
C THR A 9 -21.30 -3.27 10.34
N VAL A 10 -20.28 -2.83 11.08
CA VAL A 10 -19.07 -3.60 11.37
C VAL A 10 -18.79 -3.55 12.87
N ARG A 11 -18.23 -4.63 13.42
CA ARG A 11 -17.95 -4.75 14.86
C ARG A 11 -16.58 -4.20 15.27
N HIS A 12 -15.59 -4.30 14.38
CA HIS A 12 -14.22 -3.85 14.62
C HIS A 12 -13.67 -3.19 13.35
N GLY A 13 -12.69 -2.31 13.52
CA GLY A 13 -11.97 -1.66 12.43
C GLY A 13 -10.48 -1.61 12.76
N LEU A 14 -9.65 -1.80 11.74
CA LEU A 14 -8.20 -1.60 11.82
C LEU A 14 -7.89 -0.17 11.42
N ILE A 15 -7.17 0.54 12.28
CA ILE A 15 -6.84 1.95 12.11
C ILE A 15 -5.31 2.05 12.17
N PRO A 16 -4.64 2.51 11.10
CA PRO A 16 -3.22 2.76 11.18
C PRO A 16 -2.99 3.99 12.07
N ILE A 17 -2.19 3.83 13.12
CA ILE A 17 -1.81 4.91 14.04
C ILE A 17 -0.39 5.42 13.79
N GLU A 18 0.45 4.58 13.19
CA GLU A 18 1.86 4.85 12.92
C GLU A 18 2.31 4.04 11.69
N ASN A 19 3.23 4.58 10.91
CA ASN A 19 4.02 3.82 9.94
C ASN A 19 5.49 4.21 10.00
N SER A 20 6.36 3.36 9.44
CA SER A 20 7.82 3.57 9.47
C SER A 20 8.29 4.79 8.66
N LEU A 21 7.48 5.24 7.69
CA LEU A 21 7.84 6.33 6.79
C LEU A 21 7.50 7.72 7.35
N SER A 22 6.31 7.87 7.90
CA SER A 22 5.73 9.15 8.33
C SER A 22 5.56 9.24 9.85
N GLY A 23 5.89 8.17 10.58
CA GLY A 23 5.69 8.08 12.02
C GLY A 23 4.20 8.10 12.36
N THR A 24 3.85 8.75 13.47
CA THR A 24 2.48 8.82 13.97
C THR A 24 1.55 9.58 13.03
N LEU A 25 0.44 8.95 12.64
CA LEU A 25 -0.60 9.50 11.78
C LEU A 25 -1.59 10.36 12.57
N HIS A 26 -1.14 11.55 12.96
CA HIS A 26 -1.90 12.47 13.83
C HIS A 26 -3.32 12.77 13.32
N SER A 27 -3.49 12.97 12.01
CA SER A 27 -4.80 13.22 11.40
C SER A 27 -5.80 12.08 11.63
N VAL A 28 -5.32 10.83 11.66
CA VAL A 28 -6.15 9.65 11.94
C VAL A 28 -6.53 9.58 13.42
N LEU A 29 -5.59 9.92 14.32
CA LEU A 29 -5.84 9.98 15.76
C LEU A 29 -6.83 11.09 16.12
N GLU A 30 -6.71 12.27 15.51
CA GLU A 30 -7.67 13.35 15.67
C GLU A 30 -9.07 12.90 15.24
N LEU A 31 -9.20 12.27 14.06
CA LEU A 31 -10.48 11.71 13.62
C LEU A 31 -11.02 10.68 14.59
N PHE A 32 -10.18 9.78 15.12
CA PHE A 32 -10.58 8.77 16.10
C PHE A 32 -11.16 9.41 17.38
N THR A 33 -10.49 10.43 17.92
CA THR A 33 -10.90 11.09 19.17
C THR A 33 -12.19 11.90 19.03
N GLN A 34 -12.56 12.30 17.81
CA GLN A 34 -13.79 13.05 17.52
C GLN A 34 -15.02 12.14 17.31
N GLN A 35 -14.89 10.81 17.35
CA GLN A 35 -16.01 9.91 17.10
C GLN A 35 -17.00 9.87 18.26
N GLU A 36 -18.28 10.06 17.95
CA GLU A 36 -19.41 9.94 18.89
C GLU A 36 -20.46 8.94 18.35
N PRO A 37 -20.89 7.92 19.13
CA PRO A 37 -20.38 7.57 20.46
C PRO A 37 -18.91 7.14 20.42
N ARG A 38 -18.22 7.35 21.55
CA ARG A 38 -16.81 7.01 21.71
C ARG A 38 -16.49 5.57 21.31
N LEU A 39 -15.47 5.41 20.49
CA LEU A 39 -14.89 4.11 20.14
C LEU A 39 -13.80 3.72 21.14
N TRP A 40 -13.64 2.41 21.35
CA TRP A 40 -12.66 1.86 22.28
C TRP A 40 -11.61 1.05 21.51
N VAL A 41 -10.33 1.24 21.85
CA VAL A 41 -9.24 0.40 21.36
C VAL A 41 -9.27 -0.92 22.14
N VAL A 42 -9.40 -2.04 21.43
CA VAL A 42 -9.50 -3.38 22.02
C VAL A 42 -8.26 -4.24 21.77
N GLY A 43 -7.28 -3.70 21.05
CA GLY A 43 -6.03 -4.38 20.73
C GLY A 43 -5.17 -3.53 19.81
N GLU A 44 -3.91 -3.92 19.70
CA GLU A 44 -2.93 -3.35 18.77
C GLU A 44 -2.32 -4.46 17.92
N TYR A 45 -1.89 -4.11 16.72
CA TYR A 45 -1.20 -5.02 15.82
C TYR A 45 -0.13 -4.27 15.04
N THR A 46 1.09 -4.77 15.09
CA THR A 46 2.21 -4.28 14.27
C THR A 46 2.36 -5.18 13.06
N CYS A 47 2.12 -4.61 11.88
CA CYS A 47 2.39 -5.26 10.61
C CYS A 47 3.83 -4.98 10.20
N ASN A 48 4.62 -6.02 9.92
CA ASN A 48 5.91 -5.84 9.26
C ASN A 48 5.67 -5.82 7.75
N GLU A 49 5.81 -4.65 7.14
CA GLU A 49 5.56 -4.47 5.71
C GLU A 49 6.74 -4.99 4.88
N SER A 50 6.44 -5.76 3.84
CA SER A 50 7.42 -6.21 2.85
C SER A 50 6.90 -5.88 1.46
N HIS A 51 7.76 -5.36 0.62
CA HIS A 51 7.45 -5.05 -0.77
C HIS A 51 7.94 -6.16 -1.69
N TYR A 52 7.13 -6.45 -2.71
CA TYR A 52 7.39 -7.52 -3.67
C TYR A 52 7.19 -6.97 -5.07
N ILE A 53 8.09 -7.34 -5.98
CA ILE A 53 7.84 -7.21 -7.42
C ILE A 53 6.85 -8.30 -7.80
N MET A 54 5.72 -7.91 -8.35
CA MET A 54 4.68 -8.82 -8.81
C MET A 54 4.48 -8.63 -10.31
N ALA A 55 4.50 -9.73 -11.05
CA ALA A 55 4.32 -9.78 -12.49
C ALA A 55 3.43 -10.96 -12.87
N ARG A 56 3.04 -11.03 -14.14
CA ARG A 56 2.25 -12.15 -14.65
C ARG A 56 3.06 -13.45 -14.66
N PRO A 57 2.40 -14.62 -14.58
CA PRO A 57 3.09 -15.89 -14.70
C PRO A 57 3.90 -15.98 -16.00
N GLY A 58 5.17 -16.34 -15.89
CA GLY A 58 6.08 -16.46 -17.02
C GLY A 58 6.91 -15.21 -17.32
N THR A 59 6.66 -14.07 -16.68
CA THR A 59 7.51 -12.88 -16.80
C THR A 59 8.78 -13.06 -15.98
N GLU A 60 9.95 -12.93 -16.63
CA GLU A 60 11.23 -12.88 -15.93
C GLU A 60 11.62 -11.44 -15.61
N LEU A 61 12.47 -11.23 -14.59
CA LEU A 61 12.90 -9.88 -14.18
C LEU A 61 13.55 -9.08 -15.32
N LYS A 62 14.25 -9.77 -16.23
CA LYS A 62 14.91 -9.16 -17.38
C LYS A 62 13.93 -8.61 -18.44
N ASP A 63 12.70 -9.10 -18.43
CA ASP A 63 11.65 -8.72 -19.39
C ASP A 63 10.83 -7.53 -18.87
N ILE A 64 11.04 -7.11 -17.61
CA ILE A 64 10.36 -5.97 -17.01
C ILE A 64 10.82 -4.67 -17.68
N THR A 65 9.88 -4.01 -18.35
CA THR A 65 10.08 -2.69 -18.97
C THR A 65 9.45 -1.56 -18.15
N GLU A 66 8.47 -1.88 -17.31
CA GLU A 66 7.74 -0.92 -16.51
C GLU A 66 7.44 -1.48 -15.12
N ILE A 67 7.58 -0.63 -14.10
CA ILE A 67 7.15 -0.92 -12.73
C ILE A 67 6.16 0.15 -12.26
N GLN A 68 5.06 -0.29 -11.66
CA GLN A 68 3.99 0.59 -11.19
C GLN A 68 3.79 0.44 -9.69
N SER A 69 3.77 1.56 -8.96
CA SER A 69 3.42 1.59 -7.54
C SER A 69 3.13 3.01 -7.05
N HIS A 70 2.78 3.16 -5.78
CA HIS A 70 2.68 4.46 -5.14
C HIS A 70 4.07 5.14 -5.07
N PRO A 71 4.18 6.48 -5.28
CA PRO A 71 5.46 7.19 -5.31
C PRO A 71 6.37 6.88 -4.12
N ALA A 72 5.83 6.90 -2.90
CA ALA A 72 6.59 6.61 -1.69
C ALA A 72 7.20 5.19 -1.65
N ILE A 73 6.54 4.20 -2.28
CA ILE A 73 7.05 2.82 -2.33
C ILE A 73 8.14 2.69 -3.39
N LEU A 74 7.99 3.37 -4.53
CA LEU A 74 9.05 3.42 -5.55
C LEU A 74 10.32 4.07 -4.98
N GLU A 75 10.18 5.20 -4.30
CA GLU A 75 11.30 5.89 -3.65
C GLU A 75 11.97 5.01 -2.58
N GLN A 76 11.18 4.36 -1.72
CA GLN A 76 11.70 3.48 -0.69
C GLN A 76 12.44 2.25 -1.25
N CYS A 77 12.03 1.77 -2.43
CA CYS A 77 12.59 0.57 -3.06
C CYS A 77 13.63 0.89 -4.15
N GLN A 78 13.96 2.17 -4.40
CA GLN A 78 14.75 2.60 -5.55
C GLN A 78 16.06 1.82 -5.71
N ASP A 79 16.85 1.71 -4.63
CA ASP A 79 18.13 1.00 -4.64
C ASP A 79 17.98 -0.48 -5.02
N PHE A 80 16.92 -1.14 -4.54
CA PHE A 80 16.64 -2.53 -4.86
C PHE A 80 16.19 -2.68 -6.32
N LEU A 81 15.37 -1.75 -6.82
CA LEU A 81 14.89 -1.76 -8.19
C LEU A 81 16.05 -1.56 -9.18
N ASP A 82 16.92 -0.58 -8.93
CA ASP A 82 18.09 -0.29 -9.76
C ASP A 82 19.11 -1.44 -9.77
N ALA A 83 19.21 -2.20 -8.66
CA ALA A 83 20.06 -3.38 -8.59
C ALA A 83 19.47 -4.63 -9.26
N THR A 84 18.14 -4.68 -9.45
CA THR A 84 17.42 -5.92 -9.84
C THR A 84 16.84 -5.85 -11.24
N LEU A 85 16.47 -4.67 -11.73
CA LEU A 85 15.79 -4.46 -13.01
C LEU A 85 16.76 -3.99 -14.11
N PRO A 86 16.41 -4.18 -15.40
CA PRO A 86 17.20 -3.66 -16.51
C PRO A 86 17.29 -2.13 -16.46
N GLU A 87 18.44 -1.52 -16.73
CA GLU A 87 18.62 -0.05 -16.70
C GLU A 87 17.58 0.76 -17.51
N SER A 88 16.93 0.12 -18.50
CA SER A 88 15.89 0.72 -19.32
C SER A 88 14.48 0.70 -18.70
N TYR A 89 14.29 0.19 -17.49
CA TYR A 89 12.97 0.12 -16.86
C TYR A 89 12.41 1.52 -16.58
N ARG A 90 11.09 1.67 -16.63
CA ARG A 90 10.39 2.92 -16.31
C ARG A 90 9.52 2.76 -15.07
N ALA A 91 9.60 3.72 -14.15
CA ALA A 91 8.67 3.83 -13.03
C ALA A 91 7.41 4.61 -13.45
N VAL A 92 6.23 4.05 -13.20
CA VAL A 92 4.94 4.70 -13.43
C VAL A 92 4.20 4.84 -12.10
N LEU A 93 3.68 6.05 -11.87
CA LEU A 93 3.04 6.39 -10.61
C LEU A 93 1.60 5.89 -10.60
N ALA A 94 1.28 5.08 -9.60
CA ALA A 94 -0.06 4.62 -9.30
C ALA A 94 -0.61 5.29 -8.04
N SER A 95 -1.94 5.28 -7.90
CA SER A 95 -2.63 5.84 -6.73
C SER A 95 -2.39 5.04 -5.46
N ASN A 96 -2.20 3.73 -5.56
CA ASN A 96 -1.80 2.84 -4.47
C ASN A 96 -1.22 1.53 -5.03
N THR A 97 -0.56 0.75 -4.17
CA THR A 97 0.07 -0.53 -4.51
C THR A 97 -0.94 -1.58 -5.00
N ALA A 98 -2.14 -1.62 -4.40
CA ALA A 98 -3.16 -2.61 -4.75
C ALA A 98 -3.74 -2.37 -6.16
N SER A 99 -4.02 -1.12 -6.51
CA SER A 99 -4.54 -0.76 -7.84
C SER A 99 -3.49 -0.95 -8.93
N ALA A 100 -2.20 -0.75 -8.61
CA ALA A 100 -1.10 -1.07 -9.52
C ALA A 100 -1.06 -2.57 -9.82
N ALA A 101 -1.11 -3.42 -8.78
CA ALA A 101 -1.12 -4.87 -8.93
C ALA A 101 -2.36 -5.36 -9.72
N GLU A 102 -3.53 -4.79 -9.45
CA GLU A 102 -4.77 -5.09 -10.19
C GLU A 102 -4.66 -4.74 -11.67
N GLN A 103 -4.04 -3.60 -12.01
CA GLN A 103 -3.83 -3.18 -13.40
C GLN A 103 -2.89 -4.14 -14.13
N VAL A 104 -1.76 -4.52 -13.51
CA VAL A 104 -0.82 -5.50 -14.10
C VAL A 104 -1.50 -6.86 -14.30
N ALA A 105 -2.35 -7.28 -13.37
CA ALA A 105 -3.06 -8.54 -13.49
C ALA A 105 -4.14 -8.55 -14.59
N ARG A 106 -4.74 -7.39 -14.90
CA ARG A 106 -5.81 -7.25 -15.90
C ARG A 106 -5.33 -6.84 -17.29
N SER A 107 -4.16 -6.25 -17.40
CA SER A 107 -3.66 -5.75 -18.68
C SER A 107 -3.12 -6.88 -19.55
N ASP A 108 -3.56 -6.89 -20.80
CA ASP A 108 -2.95 -7.71 -21.85
C ASP A 108 -1.73 -7.03 -22.49
N GLU A 109 -1.49 -5.74 -22.19
CA GLU A 109 -0.40 -4.93 -22.77
C GLU A 109 0.95 -5.09 -22.06
N PHE A 110 0.98 -5.64 -20.85
CA PHE A 110 2.20 -5.82 -20.08
C PHE A 110 2.52 -7.32 -19.97
N GLY A 111 3.41 -7.78 -20.85
CA GLY A 111 3.98 -9.12 -20.88
C GLY A 111 5.49 -9.04 -20.87
#